data_AF-A0A818PYI4-F1
#
_entry.id   AF-A0A818PYI4-F1
#
_cell.length_a   1.000
_cell.length_b   1.000
_cell.length_c   1.000
_cell.angle_alpha   90.00
_cell.angle_beta   90.00
_cell.angle_gamma   90.00
#
_symmetry.space_group_name_H-M   'P 1'
#
loop_
_entity.id
_entity.type
_entity.pdbx_description
1 polymer ?
#
loop_
_entity_poly.entity_id
_entity_poly.type
_entity_poly.pdbx_seq_one_letter_code
_entity_poly.pdbx_strand_id
1 'polypeptide(L)'
;MYILDSSNYRVVRWLSGEPLGFTVAAGHGYGSTLDKIGTSNAIYLDDQSNIYISDYSNHRVTKWFNGNHASGVLIAGNNVAGSTPYQLNSPWGIYVDANYTLYIADYGNHRIQKWISVALFLNCHINTIYRIINHYRCHRNVDHKFRSGRPPALSPAQVKKLDKTIQRNRPATAAELLSITQFNTTERTIQRYRLSLGYRPRKSVIKVKINKMNEHNRFEFASLHHRTDIKKYIFEDECYIGLRNTNQIVWCKRGESTPRKEISSVRAHINLIGFIWWNGYVFRRFDHWLNGDTYCAAVNEALSEDIEALNGFVYVSDGVKWHRSAQFKRWCEQHDIELCNWPGYSADFNAIELVWNIIKQQIKNKNPKSQRELENAADEVCGNLSLNVVQSCIKKTQRVYSHVVSSY
;
A
#
# COMPACT_ATOMS: atom_id res chain seq x y z
N MET A 1 -0.94 -65.36 32.39
CA MET A 1 -0.67 -66.04 31.10
C MET A 1 -1.68 -65.56 30.07
N TYR A 2 -1.23 -65.29 28.83
CA TYR A 2 -2.11 -64.98 27.70
C TYR A 2 -2.05 -66.13 26.72
N ILE A 3 -3.21 -66.64 26.28
CA ILE A 3 -3.29 -67.71 25.29
C ILE A 3 -4.08 -67.19 24.09
N LEU A 4 -3.51 -67.36 22.91
CA LEU A 4 -4.23 -67.24 21.66
C LEU A 4 -5.04 -68.53 21.46
N ASP A 5 -6.34 -68.45 21.69
CA ASP A 5 -7.28 -69.55 21.51
C ASP A 5 -7.74 -69.53 20.04
N SER A 6 -6.84 -69.95 19.13
CA SER A 6 -6.97 -69.74 17.68
C SER A 6 -8.26 -70.32 17.10
N SER A 7 -8.73 -71.46 17.60
CA SER A 7 -9.97 -72.11 17.14
C SER A 7 -11.25 -71.40 17.62
N ASN A 8 -11.14 -70.60 18.69
CA ASN A 8 -12.24 -69.79 19.21
C ASN A 8 -12.08 -68.28 18.90
N TYR A 9 -11.10 -67.92 18.06
CA TYR A 9 -10.90 -66.56 17.54
C TYR A 9 -10.82 -65.49 18.64
N ARG A 10 -10.10 -65.80 19.74
CA ARG A 10 -9.96 -64.91 20.90
C ARG A 10 -8.60 -65.03 21.56
N VAL A 11 -8.24 -63.99 22.32
CA VAL A 11 -7.12 -64.05 23.27
C VAL A 11 -7.69 -64.05 24.68
N VAL A 12 -7.29 -65.03 25.48
CA VAL A 12 -7.77 -65.20 26.85
C VAL A 12 -6.61 -65.01 27.82
N ARG A 13 -6.87 -64.29 28.92
CA ARG A 13 -5.92 -64.04 30.01
C ARG A 13 -6.31 -64.86 31.23
N TRP A 14 -5.35 -65.62 31.76
CA TRP A 14 -5.42 -66.28 33.06
C TRP A 14 -4.55 -65.54 34.06
N LEU A 15 -5.12 -65.24 35.22
CA LEU A 15 -4.41 -64.71 36.37
C LEU A 15 -3.80 -65.87 37.17
N SER A 16 -2.70 -65.60 37.88
CA SER A 16 -2.03 -66.62 38.70
C SER A 16 -2.96 -67.08 39.82
N GLY A 17 -3.20 -68.39 39.91
CA GLY A 17 -4.08 -68.99 40.94
C GLY A 17 -5.57 -68.97 40.60
N GLU A 18 -5.99 -68.34 39.49
CA GLU A 18 -7.40 -68.30 39.08
C GLU A 18 -7.75 -69.45 38.13
N PRO A 19 -8.84 -70.20 38.37
CA PRO A 19 -9.23 -71.32 37.53
C PRO A 19 -9.89 -70.89 36.21
N LEU A 20 -10.32 -69.63 36.09
CA LEU A 20 -11.05 -69.11 34.94
C LEU A 20 -10.26 -68.01 34.22
N GLY A 21 -10.21 -68.10 32.89
CA GLY A 21 -9.67 -67.06 32.03
C GLY A 21 -10.78 -66.18 31.46
N PHE A 22 -10.46 -64.91 31.16
CA PHE A 22 -11.40 -63.99 30.51
C PHE A 22 -10.83 -63.47 29.17
N THR A 23 -11.72 -63.24 28.21
CA THR A 23 -11.36 -62.70 26.89
C THR A 23 -10.87 -61.27 27.03
N VAL A 24 -9.71 -60.98 26.43
CA VAL A 24 -9.04 -59.67 26.47
C VAL A 24 -8.84 -59.05 25.10
N ALA A 25 -9.02 -59.82 24.02
CA ALA A 25 -9.06 -59.34 22.64
C ALA A 25 -9.86 -60.30 21.76
N ALA A 26 -10.55 -59.76 20.76
CA ALA A 26 -11.45 -60.48 19.86
C ALA A 26 -12.55 -61.26 20.60
N GLY A 27 -12.97 -62.43 20.11
CA GLY A 27 -14.07 -63.22 20.69
C GLY A 27 -15.44 -62.98 20.06
N HIS A 28 -15.51 -62.28 18.93
CA HIS A 28 -16.74 -62.08 18.15
C HIS A 28 -16.86 -63.04 16.95
N GLY A 29 -16.16 -64.18 17.01
CA GLY A 29 -16.12 -65.22 15.98
C GLY A 29 -15.18 -64.91 14.81
N TYR A 30 -15.15 -65.81 13.84
CA TYR A 30 -14.33 -65.68 12.62
C TYR A 30 -14.80 -64.49 11.77
N GLY A 31 -13.85 -63.69 11.28
CA GLY A 31 -14.13 -62.63 10.33
C GLY A 31 -12.94 -61.70 10.07
N SER A 32 -13.14 -60.76 9.15
CA SER A 32 -12.13 -59.79 8.71
C SER A 32 -12.41 -58.35 9.16
N THR A 33 -13.51 -58.10 9.87
CA THR A 33 -13.79 -56.81 10.53
C THR A 33 -12.84 -56.61 11.72
N LEU A 34 -12.74 -55.39 12.25
CA LEU A 34 -11.76 -55.06 13.31
C LEU A 34 -12.15 -55.58 14.71
N ASP A 35 -13.41 -55.92 14.90
CA ASP A 35 -13.93 -56.64 16.08
C ASP A 35 -13.68 -58.16 16.02
N LYS A 36 -13.25 -58.69 14.87
CA LYS A 36 -13.04 -60.13 14.62
C LYS A 36 -11.60 -60.43 14.23
N ILE A 37 -11.22 -61.69 14.39
CA ILE A 37 -9.95 -62.20 13.86
C ILE A 37 -10.22 -63.46 13.03
N GLY A 38 -9.33 -63.71 12.07
CA GLY A 38 -9.30 -64.96 11.34
C GLY A 38 -8.55 -66.04 12.12
N THR A 39 -8.07 -67.08 11.43
CA THR A 39 -7.11 -68.01 12.04
C THR A 39 -5.84 -67.23 12.33
N SER A 40 -5.47 -67.13 13.60
CA SER A 40 -4.31 -66.36 14.05
C SER A 40 -3.25 -67.30 14.61
N ASN A 41 -1.97 -67.02 14.35
CA ASN A 41 -0.87 -67.93 14.68
C ASN A 41 0.08 -67.42 15.76
N ALA A 42 0.08 -66.13 16.06
CA ALA A 42 0.95 -65.57 17.09
C ALA A 42 0.34 -64.34 17.77
N ILE A 43 0.74 -64.14 19.02
CA ILE A 43 0.52 -62.91 19.78
C ILE A 43 1.83 -62.35 20.32
N TYR A 44 1.88 -61.03 20.49
CA TYR A 44 2.94 -60.34 21.19
C TYR A 44 2.34 -59.32 22.16
N LEU A 45 2.97 -59.13 23.32
CA LEU A 45 2.57 -58.16 24.34
C LEU A 45 3.63 -57.07 24.45
N ASP A 46 3.22 -55.81 24.35
CA ASP A 46 4.11 -54.68 24.69
C ASP A 46 4.12 -54.39 26.20
N ASP A 47 5.01 -53.50 26.64
CA ASP A 47 5.18 -53.12 28.06
C ASP A 47 3.91 -52.51 28.68
N GLN A 48 2.96 -52.07 27.87
CA GLN A 48 1.66 -51.53 28.29
C GLN A 48 0.57 -52.61 28.32
N SER A 49 0.94 -53.88 28.09
CA SER A 49 0.04 -55.03 27.96
C SER A 49 -0.96 -54.91 26.78
N ASN A 50 -0.62 -54.15 25.74
CA ASN A 50 -1.39 -54.20 24.49
C ASN A 50 -1.05 -55.48 23.72
N ILE A 51 -2.05 -56.05 23.06
CA ILE A 51 -1.95 -57.33 22.38
C ILE A 51 -1.83 -57.10 20.88
N TYR A 52 -0.73 -57.55 20.28
CA TYR A 52 -0.54 -57.62 18.84
C TYR A 52 -0.92 -59.04 18.40
N ILE A 53 -1.73 -59.17 17.36
CA ILE A 53 -2.17 -60.45 16.83
C ILE A 53 -1.77 -60.55 15.36
N SER A 54 -1.02 -61.60 15.02
CA SER A 54 -0.76 -61.98 13.63
C SER A 54 -1.94 -62.78 13.11
N ASP A 55 -2.78 -62.12 12.32
CA ASP A 55 -4.00 -62.69 11.76
C ASP A 55 -3.67 -63.30 10.39
N TYR A 56 -3.38 -64.59 10.43
CA TYR A 56 -2.79 -65.34 9.32
C TYR A 56 -3.73 -65.38 8.11
N SER A 57 -5.00 -65.74 8.31
CA SER A 57 -5.95 -65.86 7.18
C SER A 57 -6.39 -64.51 6.62
N ASN A 58 -6.36 -63.46 7.43
CA ASN A 58 -6.69 -62.11 6.97
C ASN A 58 -5.45 -61.32 6.52
N HIS A 59 -4.26 -61.91 6.44
CA HIS A 59 -3.06 -61.26 5.91
C HIS A 59 -2.76 -59.89 6.55
N ARG A 60 -2.89 -59.80 7.88
CA ARG A 60 -2.75 -58.55 8.62
C ARG A 60 -2.15 -58.75 10.02
N VAL A 61 -1.76 -57.64 10.64
CA VAL A 61 -1.49 -57.58 12.07
C VAL A 61 -2.42 -56.54 12.70
N THR A 62 -3.06 -56.91 13.80
CA THR A 62 -3.93 -56.01 14.58
C THR A 62 -3.35 -55.74 15.96
N LYS A 63 -3.56 -54.53 16.49
CA LYS A 63 -3.25 -54.15 17.87
C LYS A 63 -4.54 -53.95 18.66
N TRP A 64 -4.62 -54.57 19.82
CA TRP A 64 -5.73 -54.47 20.77
C TRP A 64 -5.21 -53.80 22.04
N PHE A 65 -5.86 -52.72 22.44
CA PHE A 65 -5.42 -51.94 23.60
C PHE A 65 -5.85 -52.61 24.89
N ASN A 66 -4.98 -52.58 25.90
CA ASN A 66 -5.30 -53.12 27.21
C ASN A 66 -6.61 -52.49 27.75
N GLY A 67 -7.55 -53.33 28.19
CA GLY A 67 -8.87 -52.90 28.65
C GLY A 67 -9.92 -52.67 27.54
N ASN A 68 -9.56 -52.73 26.25
CA ASN A 68 -10.50 -52.64 25.13
C ASN A 68 -10.51 -53.92 24.29
N HIS A 69 -11.53 -54.76 24.51
CA HIS A 69 -11.75 -56.01 23.79
C HIS A 69 -12.79 -55.90 22.67
N ALA A 70 -13.39 -54.73 22.44
CA ALA A 70 -14.49 -54.57 21.49
C ALA A 70 -14.02 -54.44 20.03
N SER A 71 -12.83 -53.87 19.80
CA SER A 71 -12.28 -53.72 18.45
C SER A 71 -10.77 -53.46 18.48
N GLY A 72 -10.06 -54.09 17.55
CA GLY A 72 -8.64 -53.86 17.29
C GLY A 72 -8.38 -52.72 16.30
N VAL A 73 -7.10 -52.40 16.12
CA VAL A 73 -6.64 -51.45 15.11
C VAL A 73 -5.70 -52.18 14.14
N LEU A 74 -5.95 -52.02 12.84
CA LEU A 74 -5.04 -52.51 11.80
C LEU A 74 -3.72 -51.73 11.88
N ILE A 75 -2.61 -52.44 12.08
CA ILE A 75 -1.28 -51.83 12.21
C ILE A 75 -0.30 -52.28 11.13
N ALA A 76 -0.55 -53.43 10.49
CA ALA A 76 0.17 -53.88 9.29
C ALA A 76 -0.70 -54.76 8.38
N GLY A 77 -0.36 -54.79 7.09
CA GLY A 77 -1.16 -55.44 6.04
C GLY A 77 -2.44 -54.66 5.70
N ASN A 78 -3.25 -55.22 4.80
CA ASN A 78 -4.44 -54.55 4.26
C ASN A 78 -5.62 -55.50 3.98
N ASN A 79 -5.68 -56.65 4.65
CA ASN A 79 -6.66 -57.71 4.41
C ASN A 79 -6.58 -58.39 3.02
N VAL A 80 -5.50 -58.18 2.26
CA VAL A 80 -5.30 -58.76 0.93
C VAL A 80 -3.90 -59.34 0.83
N ALA A 81 -3.79 -60.62 0.44
CA ALA A 81 -2.50 -61.25 0.17
C ALA A 81 -1.73 -60.47 -0.90
N GLY A 82 -0.46 -60.19 -0.66
CA GLY A 82 0.40 -59.58 -1.66
C GLY A 82 1.83 -59.41 -1.18
N SER A 83 2.72 -59.05 -2.10
CA SER A 83 4.17 -58.95 -1.87
C SER A 83 4.69 -57.53 -1.79
N THR A 84 3.83 -56.52 -1.94
CA THR A 84 4.24 -55.10 -1.87
C THR A 84 4.69 -54.69 -0.46
N PRO A 85 5.37 -53.54 -0.29
CA PRO A 85 5.81 -53.07 1.03
C PRO A 85 4.69 -52.80 2.04
N TYR A 86 3.43 -52.74 1.62
CA TYR A 86 2.26 -52.50 2.48
C TYR A 86 1.26 -53.66 2.49
N GLN A 87 1.65 -54.80 1.92
CA GLN A 87 0.88 -56.04 1.93
C GLN A 87 1.65 -57.13 2.67
N LEU A 88 0.89 -58.06 3.22
CA LEU A 88 1.40 -59.28 3.82
C LEU A 88 0.76 -60.45 3.10
N ASN A 89 1.39 -61.62 3.18
CA ASN A 89 0.85 -62.87 2.74
C ASN A 89 1.01 -63.88 3.89
N SER A 90 -0.09 -64.12 4.60
CA SER A 90 -0.17 -65.10 5.67
C SER A 90 0.89 -64.90 6.78
N PRO A 91 0.90 -63.76 7.48
CA PRO A 91 1.92 -63.47 8.49
C PRO A 91 1.82 -64.46 9.66
N TRP A 92 2.97 -64.94 10.12
CA TRP A 92 3.05 -65.97 11.16
C TRP A 92 3.52 -65.41 12.49
N GLY A 93 4.82 -65.10 12.58
CA GLY A 93 5.46 -64.58 13.79
C GLY A 93 5.50 -63.06 13.77
N ILE A 94 5.42 -62.46 14.96
CA ILE A 94 5.56 -61.02 15.15
C ILE A 94 6.44 -60.72 16.36
N TYR A 95 7.22 -59.66 16.26
CA TYR A 95 8.03 -59.12 17.35
C TYR A 95 8.01 -57.59 17.28
N VAL A 96 7.96 -56.93 18.44
CA VAL A 96 8.03 -55.47 18.51
C VAL A 96 9.24 -55.10 19.35
N ASP A 97 10.15 -54.30 18.80
CA ASP A 97 11.31 -53.83 19.56
C ASP A 97 10.97 -52.69 20.53
N ALA A 98 11.92 -52.30 21.38
CA ALA A 98 11.76 -51.21 22.34
C ALA A 98 11.45 -49.84 21.69
N ASN A 99 11.68 -49.69 20.38
CA ASN A 99 11.35 -48.50 19.60
C ASN A 99 9.96 -48.60 18.94
N TYR A 100 9.13 -49.58 19.33
CA TYR A 100 7.83 -49.86 18.73
C TYR A 100 7.89 -50.18 17.23
N THR A 101 9.03 -50.66 16.74
CA THR A 101 9.15 -51.17 15.37
C THR A 101 8.62 -52.59 15.34
N LEU A 102 7.66 -52.86 14.46
CA LEU A 102 7.09 -54.19 14.27
C LEU A 102 7.90 -54.96 13.22
N TYR A 103 8.34 -56.17 13.57
CA TYR A 103 8.95 -57.14 12.67
C TYR A 103 7.96 -58.28 12.47
N ILE A 104 7.70 -58.62 11.21
CA ILE A 104 6.68 -59.60 10.82
C ILE A 104 7.36 -60.69 10.01
N ALA A 105 7.21 -61.95 10.42
CA ALA A 105 7.52 -63.09 9.58
C ALA A 105 6.38 -63.29 8.58
N ASP A 106 6.57 -62.73 7.39
CA ASP A 106 5.63 -62.74 6.28
C ASP A 106 5.76 -64.06 5.52
N TYR A 107 5.18 -65.11 6.11
CA TYR A 107 5.46 -66.51 5.78
C TYR A 107 5.17 -66.85 4.32
N GLY A 108 4.04 -66.40 3.78
CA GLY A 108 3.65 -66.66 2.39
C GLY A 108 4.51 -65.91 1.36
N ASN A 109 5.31 -64.94 1.78
CA ASN A 109 6.28 -64.22 0.94
C ASN A 109 7.74 -64.60 1.24
N HIS A 110 7.99 -65.55 2.15
CA HIS A 110 9.33 -65.98 2.56
C HIS A 110 10.26 -64.85 2.99
N ARG A 111 9.74 -63.85 3.72
CA ARG A 111 10.53 -62.68 4.16
C ARG A 111 10.25 -62.27 5.61
N ILE A 112 11.17 -61.49 6.17
CA ILE A 112 10.93 -60.70 7.38
C ILE A 112 10.67 -59.25 6.95
N GLN A 113 9.56 -58.68 7.38
CA GLN A 113 9.21 -57.30 7.07
C GLN A 113 9.29 -56.41 8.31
N LYS A 114 10.13 -55.37 8.21
CA LYS A 114 10.20 -54.28 9.18
C LYS A 114 9.12 -53.24 8.86
N TRP A 115 8.21 -53.02 9.79
CA TRP A 115 7.05 -52.15 9.64
C TRP A 115 7.15 -50.96 10.61
N ILE A 116 7.38 -49.77 10.06
CA ILE A 116 7.47 -48.52 10.82
C ILE A 116 6.09 -47.86 10.83
N SER A 117 5.56 -47.51 12.00
CA SER A 117 4.32 -46.73 12.02
C SER A 117 4.60 -45.28 11.62
N VAL A 118 3.92 -44.80 10.57
CA VAL A 118 4.09 -43.43 10.02
C VAL A 118 3.86 -42.35 11.09
N ALA A 119 3.00 -42.64 12.07
CA ALA A 119 2.75 -41.77 13.22
C ALA A 119 3.98 -41.61 14.13
N LEU A 120 4.75 -42.70 14.37
CA LEU A 120 6.01 -42.63 15.14
C LEU A 120 7.08 -41.88 14.35
N PHE A 121 7.19 -42.17 13.04
CA PHE A 121 8.16 -41.50 12.17
C PHE A 121 7.95 -39.98 12.13
N LEU A 122 6.70 -39.54 12.11
CA LEU A 122 6.34 -38.11 12.06
C LEU A 122 6.09 -37.48 13.44
N ASN A 123 6.32 -38.23 14.53
CA ASN A 123 6.01 -37.84 15.91
C ASN A 123 4.63 -37.14 16.04
N CYS A 124 3.59 -37.76 15.49
CA CYS A 124 2.25 -37.18 15.50
C CYS A 124 1.20 -38.23 15.86
N HIS A 125 0.06 -37.76 16.38
CA HIS A 125 -1.03 -38.65 16.78
C HIS A 125 -1.61 -39.41 15.57
N ILE A 126 -1.91 -40.70 15.72
CA ILE A 126 -2.42 -41.57 14.63
C ILE A 126 -3.68 -40.99 13.94
N ASN A 127 -4.56 -40.33 14.69
CA ASN A 127 -5.75 -39.65 14.15
C ASN A 127 -5.41 -38.53 13.15
N THR A 128 -4.25 -37.87 13.29
CA THR A 128 -3.79 -36.87 12.33
C THR A 128 -3.52 -37.51 10.97
N ILE A 129 -2.86 -38.68 10.96
CA ILE A 129 -2.62 -39.46 9.75
C ILE A 129 -3.95 -39.89 9.11
N TYR A 130 -4.89 -40.43 9.90
CA TYR A 130 -6.21 -40.80 9.39
C TYR A 130 -6.98 -39.62 8.78
N ARG A 131 -6.95 -38.44 9.40
CA ARG A 131 -7.61 -37.24 8.88
C ARG A 131 -7.02 -36.80 7.53
N ILE A 132 -5.71 -36.84 7.39
CA ILE A 132 -5.01 -36.46 6.16
C ILE A 132 -5.33 -37.45 5.03
N ILE A 133 -5.24 -38.75 5.30
CA ILE A 133 -5.53 -39.81 4.31
C ILE A 133 -6.98 -39.74 3.86
N ASN A 134 -7.93 -39.59 4.78
CA ASN A 134 -9.36 -39.47 4.43
C ASN A 134 -9.64 -38.20 3.63
N HIS A 135 -9.01 -37.07 3.96
CA HIS A 135 -9.14 -35.85 3.17
C HIS A 135 -8.68 -36.04 1.72
N TYR A 136 -7.49 -36.64 1.54
CA TYR A 136 -6.94 -36.93 0.22
C TYR A 136 -7.77 -37.93 -0.58
N ARG A 137 -8.31 -38.98 0.07
CA ARG A 137 -9.20 -39.95 -0.60
C ARG A 137 -10.47 -39.31 -1.12
N CYS A 138 -11.08 -38.38 -0.37
CA CYS A 138 -12.33 -37.73 -0.77
C CYS A 138 -12.13 -36.59 -1.78
N HIS A 139 -11.04 -35.82 -1.70
CA HIS A 139 -10.89 -34.57 -2.46
C HIS A 139 -9.72 -34.58 -3.45
N ARG A 140 -8.88 -35.64 -3.45
CA ARG A 140 -7.63 -35.70 -4.22
C ARG A 140 -6.72 -34.49 -4.02
N ASN A 141 -6.79 -33.86 -2.84
CA ASN A 141 -6.03 -32.68 -2.47
C ASN A 141 -5.50 -32.80 -1.02
N VAL A 142 -4.37 -32.14 -0.74
CA VAL A 142 -3.72 -32.00 0.58
C VAL A 142 -3.78 -30.57 1.13
N ASP A 143 -4.32 -29.62 0.38
CA ASP A 143 -4.44 -28.23 0.80
C ASP A 143 -5.25 -28.08 2.09
N HIS A 144 -4.83 -27.14 2.94
CA HIS A 144 -5.62 -26.75 4.08
C HIS A 144 -6.95 -26.12 3.61
N LYS A 145 -8.06 -26.54 4.24
CA LYS A 145 -9.34 -25.85 4.09
C LYS A 145 -9.16 -24.37 4.45
N PHE A 146 -9.70 -23.48 3.62
CA PHE A 146 -9.77 -22.06 3.92
C PHE A 146 -10.43 -21.85 5.29
N ARG A 147 -9.69 -21.27 6.21
CA ARG A 147 -10.23 -20.87 7.51
C ARG A 147 -11.09 -19.64 7.29
N SER A 148 -12.35 -19.69 7.72
CA SER A 148 -13.19 -18.50 7.78
C SER A 148 -12.57 -17.52 8.79
N GLY A 149 -11.95 -16.46 8.30
CA GLY A 149 -11.41 -15.39 9.14
C GLY A 149 -12.52 -14.65 9.88
N ARG A 150 -12.13 -13.69 10.72
CA ARG A 150 -13.08 -12.79 11.38
C ARG A 150 -13.93 -12.07 10.32
N PRO A 151 -15.26 -11.98 10.48
CA PRO A 151 -16.11 -11.28 9.54
C PRO A 151 -15.66 -9.82 9.37
N PRO A 152 -15.76 -9.24 8.16
CA PRO A 152 -15.38 -7.85 7.91
C PRO A 152 -16.14 -6.87 8.80
N ALA A 153 -15.45 -5.84 9.30
CA ALA A 153 -16.06 -4.83 10.17
C ALA A 153 -17.11 -3.93 9.46
N LEU A 154 -17.11 -3.88 8.13
CA LEU A 154 -18.08 -3.13 7.32
C LEU A 154 -18.73 -4.07 6.31
N SER A 155 -20.04 -3.91 6.12
CA SER A 155 -20.76 -4.63 5.08
C SER A 155 -20.41 -4.10 3.68
N PRO A 156 -20.62 -4.88 2.59
CA PRO A 156 -20.37 -4.43 1.22
C PRO A 156 -21.09 -3.12 0.88
N ALA A 157 -22.31 -2.92 1.40
CA ALA A 157 -23.07 -1.69 1.22
C ALA A 157 -22.43 -0.50 1.93
N GLN A 158 -21.93 -0.69 3.16
CA GLN A 158 -21.21 0.34 3.90
C GLN A 158 -19.87 0.71 3.22
N VAL A 159 -19.15 -0.27 2.66
CA VAL A 159 -17.93 -0.02 1.89
C VAL A 159 -18.22 0.82 0.65
N LYS A 160 -19.31 0.54 -0.07
CA LYS A 160 -19.75 1.34 -1.23
C LYS A 160 -20.15 2.75 -0.84
N LYS A 161 -20.83 2.92 0.31
CA LYS A 161 -21.14 4.25 0.88
C LYS A 161 -19.86 4.99 1.24
N LEU A 162 -18.87 4.32 1.87
CA LEU A 162 -17.58 4.91 2.20
C LEU A 162 -16.83 5.40 0.96
N ASP A 163 -16.77 4.60 -0.11
CA ASP A 163 -16.10 4.99 -1.36
C ASP A 163 -16.73 6.26 -1.95
N LYS A 164 -18.07 6.33 -2.01
CA LYS A 164 -18.77 7.55 -2.45
C LYS A 164 -18.50 8.76 -1.56
N THR A 165 -18.46 8.57 -0.23
CA THR A 165 -18.18 9.66 0.71
C THR A 165 -16.76 10.18 0.56
N ILE A 166 -15.76 9.30 0.36
CA ILE A 166 -14.37 9.70 0.09
C ILE A 166 -14.27 10.47 -1.22
N GLN A 167 -15.01 10.05 -2.26
CA GLN A 167 -15.00 10.75 -3.55
C GLN A 167 -15.53 12.19 -3.44
N ARG A 168 -16.56 12.41 -2.61
CA ARG A 168 -17.15 13.73 -2.36
C ARG A 168 -16.30 14.58 -1.40
N ASN A 169 -15.63 13.95 -0.44
CA ASN A 169 -14.84 14.60 0.61
C ASN A 169 -13.37 14.15 0.54
N ARG A 170 -12.73 14.40 -0.59
CA ARG A 170 -11.34 13.99 -0.87
C ARG A 170 -10.31 14.43 0.17
N PRO A 171 -10.40 15.60 0.82
CA PRO A 171 -9.44 15.99 1.85
C PRO A 171 -9.74 15.44 3.24
N ALA A 172 -10.89 14.79 3.45
CA ALA A 172 -11.36 14.46 4.78
C ALA A 172 -10.45 13.48 5.54
N THR A 173 -10.25 13.75 6.82
CA THR A 173 -9.55 12.85 7.74
C THR A 173 -10.36 11.57 7.97
N ALA A 174 -9.73 10.51 8.50
CA ALA A 174 -10.48 9.29 8.77
C ALA A 174 -11.50 9.50 9.93
N ALA A 175 -11.21 10.40 10.87
CA ALA A 175 -12.15 10.86 11.89
C ALA A 175 -13.36 11.61 11.30
N GLU A 176 -13.15 12.53 10.37
CA GLU A 176 -14.23 13.23 9.66
C GLU A 176 -15.07 12.27 8.80
N LEU A 177 -14.43 11.32 8.11
CA LEU A 177 -15.18 10.31 7.37
C LEU A 177 -16.03 9.44 8.30
N LEU A 178 -15.55 9.15 9.50
CA LEU A 178 -16.31 8.41 10.51
C LEU A 178 -17.52 9.22 11.01
N SER A 179 -17.35 10.52 11.27
CA SER A 179 -18.47 11.40 11.69
C SER A 179 -19.52 11.55 10.59
N ILE A 180 -19.11 11.69 9.32
CA ILE A 180 -20.02 11.80 8.17
C ILE A 180 -20.77 10.47 7.92
N THR A 181 -20.07 9.35 8.01
CA THR A 181 -20.67 8.03 7.69
C THR A 181 -21.50 7.45 8.82
N GLN A 182 -21.22 7.87 10.07
CA GLN A 182 -21.82 7.37 11.31
C GLN A 182 -21.72 5.85 11.45
N PHE A 183 -20.63 5.25 10.95
CA PHE A 183 -20.40 3.82 11.12
C PHE A 183 -19.93 3.53 12.54
N ASN A 184 -20.46 2.45 13.12
CA ASN A 184 -20.01 1.95 14.42
C ASN A 184 -18.65 1.23 14.28
N THR A 185 -17.59 1.98 13.98
CA THR A 185 -16.22 1.48 13.79
C THR A 185 -15.19 2.49 14.31
N THR A 186 -13.91 2.17 14.21
CA THR A 186 -12.82 3.06 14.59
C THR A 186 -12.23 3.81 13.40
N GLU A 187 -11.59 4.95 13.65
CA GLU A 187 -10.84 5.71 12.63
C GLU A 187 -9.83 4.82 11.88
N ARG A 188 -9.12 3.95 12.60
CA ARG A 188 -8.14 3.02 12.04
C ARG A 188 -8.78 2.02 11.06
N THR A 189 -10.03 1.64 11.30
CA THR A 189 -10.80 0.77 10.40
C THR A 189 -11.10 1.51 9.10
N ILE A 190 -11.59 2.75 9.18
CA ILE A 190 -11.83 3.61 8.01
C ILE A 190 -10.55 3.84 7.21
N GLN A 191 -9.43 4.08 7.88
CA GLN A 191 -8.13 4.27 7.23
C GLN A 191 -7.70 3.02 6.44
N ARG A 192 -7.85 1.82 7.02
CA ARG A 192 -7.55 0.54 6.34
C ARG A 192 -8.45 0.34 5.12
N TYR A 193 -9.75 0.56 5.25
CA TYR A 193 -10.67 0.44 4.13
C TYR A 193 -10.36 1.45 3.01
N ARG A 194 -10.07 2.70 3.36
CA ARG A 194 -9.63 3.74 2.40
C ARG A 194 -8.38 3.29 1.61
N LEU A 195 -7.39 2.69 2.27
CA LEU A 195 -6.20 2.15 1.59
C LEU A 195 -6.53 0.93 0.72
N SER A 196 -7.40 0.02 1.19
CA SER A 196 -7.83 -1.18 0.45
C SER A 196 -8.62 -0.83 -0.81
N LEU A 197 -9.38 0.26 -0.79
CA LEU A 197 -10.08 0.83 -1.95
C LEU A 197 -9.13 1.52 -2.95
N GLY A 198 -7.82 1.54 -2.67
CA GLY A 198 -6.78 2.06 -3.57
C GLY A 198 -6.47 3.54 -3.40
N TYR A 199 -7.06 4.24 -2.43
CA TYR A 199 -6.73 5.65 -2.19
C TYR A 199 -5.33 5.81 -1.57
N ARG A 200 -4.61 6.83 -2.02
CA ARG A 200 -3.29 7.21 -1.51
C ARG A 200 -3.25 8.73 -1.26
N PRO A 201 -2.48 9.19 -0.27
CA PRO A 201 -2.34 10.61 0.03
C PRO A 201 -1.52 11.29 -1.07
N ARG A 202 -1.97 12.45 -1.55
CA ARG A 202 -1.25 13.31 -2.47
C ARG A 202 -1.36 14.77 -2.03
N LYS A 203 -0.32 15.57 -2.34
CA LYS A 203 -0.42 17.03 -2.25
C LYS A 203 -1.29 17.52 -3.41
N SER A 204 -2.23 18.42 -3.16
CA SER A 204 -2.98 19.06 -4.23
C SER A 204 -2.06 19.99 -5.03
N VAL A 205 -2.21 19.98 -6.36
CA VAL A 205 -1.41 20.79 -7.29
C VAL A 205 -2.35 21.66 -8.11
N ILE A 206 -2.04 22.94 -8.25
CA ILE A 206 -2.73 23.85 -9.18
C ILE A 206 -2.19 23.54 -10.58
N LYS A 207 -3.07 23.13 -11.51
CA LYS A 207 -2.73 23.00 -12.93
C LYS A 207 -3.61 23.94 -13.75
N VAL A 208 -2.97 24.80 -14.54
CA VAL A 208 -3.64 25.63 -15.55
C VAL A 208 -3.66 24.85 -16.85
N LYS A 209 -4.83 24.75 -17.51
CA LYS A 209 -4.97 24.10 -18.81
C LYS A 209 -4.85 25.17 -19.89
N ILE A 210 -3.80 25.10 -20.71
CA ILE A 210 -3.59 26.01 -21.84
C ILE A 210 -4.52 25.56 -22.99
N ASN A 211 -5.22 26.49 -23.62
CA ASN A 211 -6.03 26.23 -24.81
C ASN A 211 -5.16 26.42 -26.08
N LYS A 212 -5.59 25.89 -27.23
CA LYS A 212 -4.82 25.99 -28.50
C LYS A 212 -4.55 27.43 -28.96
N MET A 213 -5.42 28.38 -28.59
CA MET A 213 -5.23 29.80 -28.94
C MET A 213 -4.06 30.41 -28.15
N ASN A 214 -4.02 30.16 -26.84
CA ASN A 214 -2.92 30.61 -25.98
C ASN A 214 -1.60 29.93 -26.36
N GLU A 215 -1.67 28.67 -26.81
CA GLU A 215 -0.53 27.93 -27.36
C GLU A 215 0.07 28.68 -28.56
N HIS A 216 -0.75 29.08 -29.53
CA HIS A 216 -0.32 29.88 -30.69
C HIS A 216 0.24 31.26 -30.28
N ASN A 217 -0.49 32.01 -29.44
CA ASN A 217 -0.04 33.33 -28.97
C ASN A 217 1.31 33.27 -28.23
N ARG A 218 1.56 32.19 -27.48
CA ARG A 218 2.85 31.93 -26.82
C ARG A 218 3.96 31.70 -27.82
N PHE A 219 3.70 30.93 -28.88
CA PHE A 219 4.67 30.67 -29.92
C PHE A 219 5.03 31.94 -30.69
N GLU A 220 4.04 32.75 -31.08
CA GLU A 220 4.29 34.03 -31.78
C GLU A 220 5.14 34.97 -30.93
N PHE A 221 4.77 35.16 -29.66
CA PHE A 221 5.54 35.99 -28.74
C PHE A 221 6.98 35.46 -28.57
N ALA A 222 7.13 34.16 -28.30
CA ALA A 222 8.46 33.57 -28.15
C ALA A 222 9.29 33.72 -29.44
N SER A 223 8.68 33.59 -30.61
CA SER A 223 9.37 33.73 -31.91
C SER A 223 9.87 35.16 -32.17
N LEU A 224 9.15 36.17 -31.70
CA LEU A 224 9.57 37.57 -31.80
C LEU A 224 10.68 37.90 -30.78
N HIS A 225 10.57 37.39 -29.55
CA HIS A 225 11.40 37.84 -28.44
C HIS A 225 12.59 36.93 -28.10
N HIS A 226 12.66 35.68 -28.59
CA HIS A 226 13.75 34.74 -28.26
C HIS A 226 15.15 35.14 -28.77
N ARG A 227 15.24 36.12 -29.68
CA ARG A 227 16.51 36.68 -30.18
C ARG A 227 16.83 38.05 -29.62
N THR A 228 15.88 38.68 -28.95
CA THR A 228 16.08 40.00 -28.33
C THR A 228 16.92 39.89 -27.07
N ASP A 229 17.57 40.99 -26.69
CA ASP A 229 18.32 41.05 -25.43
C ASP A 229 17.38 41.29 -24.25
N ILE A 230 16.97 40.20 -23.58
CA ILE A 230 16.09 40.24 -22.39
C ILE A 230 16.67 41.03 -21.22
N LYS A 231 17.96 41.41 -21.26
CA LYS A 231 18.55 42.29 -20.25
C LYS A 231 18.00 43.70 -20.33
N LYS A 232 17.45 44.10 -21.48
CA LYS A 232 16.75 45.37 -21.67
C LYS A 232 15.27 45.30 -21.28
N TYR A 233 14.84 44.27 -20.55
CA TYR A 233 13.43 44.09 -20.21
C TYR A 233 13.19 44.48 -18.76
N ILE A 234 12.09 45.19 -18.53
CA ILE A 234 11.52 45.47 -17.21
C ILE A 234 10.35 44.50 -17.03
N PHE A 235 10.41 43.70 -15.98
CA PHE A 235 9.35 42.76 -15.62
C PHE A 235 8.63 43.25 -14.37
N GLU A 236 7.30 43.23 -14.42
CA GLU A 236 6.44 43.49 -13.28
C GLU A 236 5.52 42.29 -13.01
N ASP A 237 5.05 42.17 -11.77
CA ASP A 237 3.88 41.36 -11.41
C ASP A 237 3.46 41.66 -9.97
N GLU A 238 2.18 41.45 -9.66
CA GLU A 238 1.67 41.45 -8.30
C GLU A 238 1.64 40.05 -7.67
N CYS A 239 2.14 39.97 -6.43
CA CYS A 239 2.24 38.73 -5.69
C CYS A 239 1.46 38.76 -4.38
N TYR A 240 0.49 37.85 -4.27
CA TYR A 240 -0.18 37.51 -3.02
C TYR A 240 0.63 36.47 -2.21
N ILE A 241 1.01 36.79 -0.97
CA ILE A 241 1.63 35.86 -0.04
C ILE A 241 0.74 35.71 1.19
N GLY A 242 0.26 34.49 1.45
CA GLY A 242 -0.62 34.21 2.58
C GLY A 242 -0.08 33.11 3.49
N LEU A 243 -0.22 33.32 4.80
CA LEU A 243 -0.13 32.26 5.80
C LEU A 243 -1.38 31.38 5.71
N ARG A 244 -1.26 30.35 4.86
CA ARG A 244 -2.29 29.35 4.63
C ARG A 244 -2.05 28.14 5.53
N ASN A 245 -3.12 27.48 5.99
CA ASN A 245 -3.03 26.10 6.48
C ASN A 245 -2.71 25.18 5.28
N THR A 246 -1.43 25.06 4.95
CA THR A 246 -0.97 24.55 3.65
C THR A 246 -0.95 23.03 3.52
N ASN A 247 -1.17 22.27 4.58
CA ASN A 247 -1.03 20.80 4.55
C ASN A 247 -2.35 20.05 4.29
N GLN A 248 -3.14 20.48 3.30
CA GLN A 248 -4.31 19.69 2.91
C GLN A 248 -3.88 18.54 2.00
N ILE A 249 -3.75 17.36 2.60
CA ILE A 249 -3.57 16.09 1.90
C ILE A 249 -4.91 15.69 1.29
N VAL A 250 -4.92 15.36 0.00
CA VAL A 250 -6.10 14.81 -0.68
C VAL A 250 -5.89 13.32 -0.96
N TRP A 251 -6.95 12.53 -0.85
CA TRP A 251 -6.91 11.08 -1.05
C TRP A 251 -7.40 10.71 -2.45
N CYS A 252 -6.51 10.17 -3.29
CA CYS A 252 -6.80 9.84 -4.70
C CYS A 252 -6.43 8.40 -5.04
N LYS A 253 -7.18 7.74 -5.93
CA LYS A 253 -6.79 6.43 -6.48
C LYS A 253 -5.63 6.60 -7.47
N ARG A 254 -4.89 5.52 -7.73
CA ARG A 254 -3.80 5.52 -8.71
C ARG A 254 -4.37 5.83 -10.11
N GLY A 255 -3.85 6.86 -10.77
CA GLY A 255 -4.30 7.32 -12.08
C GLY A 255 -5.34 8.45 -12.07
N GLU A 256 -5.97 8.75 -10.92
CA GLU A 256 -6.88 9.90 -10.81
C GLU A 256 -6.10 11.22 -10.71
N SER A 257 -6.60 12.24 -11.40
CA SER A 257 -6.14 13.64 -11.24
C SER A 257 -6.41 14.13 -9.82
N THR A 258 -5.47 14.90 -9.26
CA THR A 258 -5.65 15.52 -7.94
C THR A 258 -6.78 16.55 -8.00
N PRO A 259 -7.78 16.50 -7.10
CA PRO A 259 -8.88 17.46 -7.08
C PRO A 259 -8.37 18.88 -6.78
N ARG A 260 -9.11 19.87 -7.29
CA ARG A 260 -8.83 21.30 -7.11
C ARG A 260 -8.85 21.65 -5.62
N LYS A 261 -7.92 22.49 -5.20
CA LYS A 261 -7.88 23.02 -3.83
C LYS A 261 -8.94 24.12 -3.71
N GLU A 262 -9.94 23.95 -2.84
CA GLU A 262 -10.74 25.07 -2.37
C GLU A 262 -9.88 25.91 -1.41
N ILE A 263 -9.94 27.23 -1.56
CA ILE A 263 -9.09 28.16 -0.83
C ILE A 263 -9.59 28.21 0.62
N SER A 264 -8.86 27.57 1.54
CA SER A 264 -9.09 27.72 2.97
C SER A 264 -8.91 29.18 3.39
N SER A 265 -9.64 29.61 4.43
CA SER A 265 -9.47 30.92 5.06
C SER A 265 -8.00 31.24 5.34
N VAL A 266 -7.57 32.42 4.93
CA VAL A 266 -6.19 32.89 5.10
C VAL A 266 -6.09 33.59 6.45
N ARG A 267 -5.17 33.14 7.32
CA ARG A 267 -5.00 33.71 8.67
C ARG A 267 -4.36 35.10 8.64
N ALA A 268 -3.47 35.33 7.68
CA ALA A 268 -2.69 36.55 7.48
C ALA A 268 -2.19 36.58 6.03
N HIS A 269 -2.16 37.75 5.41
CA HIS A 269 -1.73 37.91 4.02
C HIS A 269 -1.10 39.27 3.76
N ILE A 270 -0.27 39.34 2.73
CA ILE A 270 0.32 40.56 2.19
C ILE A 270 0.19 40.54 0.66
N ASN A 271 0.06 41.73 0.08
CA ASN A 271 0.19 41.94 -1.35
C ASN A 271 1.48 42.72 -1.61
N LEU A 272 2.25 42.24 -2.57
CA LEU A 272 3.48 42.87 -3.03
C LEU A 272 3.35 43.16 -4.52
N ILE A 273 3.85 44.31 -4.95
CA ILE A 273 4.17 44.55 -6.36
C ILE A 273 5.69 44.56 -6.49
N GLY A 274 6.19 44.02 -7.58
CA GLY A 274 7.61 43.99 -7.85
C GLY A 274 7.93 44.48 -9.25
N PHE A 275 9.09 45.12 -9.36
CA PHE A 275 9.68 45.55 -10.62
C PHE A 275 11.11 45.02 -10.64
N ILE A 276 11.49 44.32 -11.69
CA ILE A 276 12.84 43.79 -11.84
C ILE A 276 13.39 44.11 -13.24
N TRP A 277 14.68 44.42 -13.31
CA TRP A 277 15.43 44.56 -14.56
C TRP A 277 16.85 44.02 -14.35
N TRP A 278 17.69 44.13 -15.38
CA TRP A 278 19.02 43.52 -15.33
C TRP A 278 19.94 44.08 -14.23
N ASN A 279 19.80 45.37 -13.92
CA ASN A 279 20.68 46.09 -13.00
C ASN A 279 20.06 46.37 -11.62
N GLY A 280 18.78 46.08 -11.43
CA GLY A 280 18.11 46.38 -10.18
C GLY A 280 16.73 45.73 -10.04
N TYR A 281 16.14 45.97 -8.88
CA TYR A 281 14.80 45.51 -8.56
C TYR A 281 14.23 46.40 -7.44
N VAL A 282 12.91 46.50 -7.38
CA VAL A 282 12.17 47.14 -6.30
C VAL A 282 10.95 46.30 -5.98
N PHE A 283 10.69 46.07 -4.70
CA PHE A 283 9.48 45.40 -4.22
C PHE A 283 8.77 46.31 -3.22
N ARG A 284 7.45 46.44 -3.34
CA ARG A 284 6.65 47.30 -2.46
C ARG A 284 5.38 46.60 -2.01
N ARG A 285 4.99 46.86 -0.76
CA ARG A 285 3.69 46.45 -0.21
C ARG A 285 2.60 47.42 -0.68
N PHE A 286 1.40 46.90 -0.87
CA PHE A 286 0.22 47.72 -1.14
C PHE A 286 -1.04 47.12 -0.49
N ASP A 287 -1.90 47.99 0.02
CA ASP A 287 -3.11 47.60 0.77
C ASP A 287 -4.40 47.76 -0.04
N HIS A 288 -4.33 48.37 -1.22
CA HIS A 288 -5.49 48.72 -2.05
C HIS A 288 -5.29 48.31 -3.50
N TRP A 289 -6.40 48.04 -4.19
CA TRP A 289 -6.37 47.75 -5.63
C TRP A 289 -5.72 48.90 -6.40
N LEU A 290 -4.79 48.55 -7.29
CA LEU A 290 -4.14 49.51 -8.16
C LEU A 290 -5.14 50.05 -9.19
N ASN A 291 -5.08 51.35 -9.43
CA ASN A 291 -5.73 52.01 -10.55
C ASN A 291 -4.63 52.61 -11.46
N GLY A 292 -5.00 53.20 -12.60
CA GLY A 292 -4.01 53.74 -13.55
C GLY A 292 -3.04 54.72 -12.89
N ASP A 293 -3.55 55.61 -12.05
CA ASP A 293 -2.80 56.69 -11.42
C ASP A 293 -1.88 56.16 -10.31
N THR A 294 -2.40 55.32 -9.41
CA THR A 294 -1.61 54.74 -8.31
C THR A 294 -0.55 53.76 -8.83
N TYR A 295 -0.86 53.04 -9.91
CA TYR A 295 0.10 52.20 -10.59
C TYR A 295 1.22 53.04 -11.23
N CYS A 296 0.88 54.07 -11.99
CA CYS A 296 1.87 54.95 -12.63
C CYS A 296 2.76 55.63 -11.60
N ALA A 297 2.21 56.07 -10.47
CA ALA A 297 2.99 56.63 -9.36
C ALA A 297 3.96 55.60 -8.77
N ALA A 298 3.51 54.35 -8.55
CA ALA A 298 4.36 53.28 -8.03
C ALA A 298 5.49 52.92 -9.00
N VAL A 299 5.23 52.88 -10.31
CA VAL A 299 6.25 52.63 -11.33
C VAL A 299 7.27 53.77 -11.36
N ASN A 300 6.78 55.01 -11.38
CA ASN A 300 7.65 56.19 -11.40
C ASN A 300 8.55 56.23 -10.16
N GLU A 301 8.01 55.92 -8.98
CA GLU A 301 8.78 55.89 -7.74
C GLU A 301 9.74 54.68 -7.67
N ALA A 302 9.39 53.55 -8.28
CA ALA A 302 10.25 52.37 -8.30
C ALA A 302 11.43 52.52 -9.27
N LEU A 303 11.24 53.24 -10.37
CA LEU A 303 12.22 53.37 -11.44
C LEU A 303 12.89 54.74 -11.48
N SER A 304 12.51 55.70 -10.63
CA SER A 304 12.99 57.09 -10.70
C SER A 304 14.50 57.21 -10.60
N GLU A 305 15.17 56.37 -9.80
CA GLU A 305 16.62 56.43 -9.61
C GLU A 305 17.40 55.96 -10.85
N ASP A 306 16.81 55.05 -11.63
CA ASP A 306 17.45 54.40 -12.79
C ASP A 306 16.82 54.81 -14.13
N ILE A 307 15.83 55.72 -14.14
CA ILE A 307 14.96 55.94 -15.29
C ILE A 307 15.71 56.31 -16.57
N GLU A 308 16.76 57.13 -16.47
CA GLU A 308 17.60 57.51 -17.63
C GLU A 308 18.40 56.32 -18.18
N ALA A 309 18.83 55.40 -17.30
CA ALA A 309 19.54 54.19 -17.69
C ALA A 309 18.61 53.14 -18.32
N LEU A 310 17.29 53.33 -18.17
CA LEU A 310 16.25 52.47 -18.73
C LEU A 310 15.74 52.95 -20.10
N ASN A 311 16.29 54.03 -20.67
CA ASN A 311 15.94 54.47 -22.02
C ASN A 311 16.18 53.34 -23.05
N GLY A 312 15.18 53.10 -23.90
CA GLY A 312 15.16 52.01 -24.88
C GLY A 312 14.97 50.61 -24.28
N PHE A 313 14.55 50.51 -23.02
CA PHE A 313 14.10 49.23 -22.43
C PHE A 313 12.68 48.89 -22.86
N VAL A 314 12.37 47.59 -22.80
CA VAL A 314 11.05 47.04 -23.07
C VAL A 314 10.36 46.76 -21.74
N TYR A 315 9.23 47.42 -21.50
CA TYR A 315 8.37 47.16 -20.34
C TYR A 315 7.39 46.05 -20.67
N VAL A 316 7.53 44.89 -20.03
CA VAL A 316 6.64 43.75 -20.25
C VAL A 316 5.50 43.79 -19.25
N SER A 317 4.27 43.80 -19.75
CA SER A 317 3.07 43.79 -18.91
C SER A 317 2.02 42.79 -19.38
N ASP A 318 1.13 42.41 -18.48
CA ASP A 318 0.04 41.46 -18.77
C ASP A 318 -1.20 42.09 -19.44
N GLY A 319 -1.16 43.40 -19.71
CA GLY A 319 -2.23 44.14 -20.39
C GLY A 319 -3.51 44.33 -19.59
N VAL A 320 -3.50 44.23 -18.25
CA VAL A 320 -4.66 44.58 -17.41
C VAL A 320 -5.06 46.05 -17.53
N LYS A 321 -6.20 46.42 -16.93
CA LYS A 321 -6.84 47.73 -17.13
C LYS A 321 -5.90 48.91 -16.83
N TRP A 322 -5.09 48.85 -15.77
CA TRP A 322 -4.17 49.93 -15.42
C TRP A 322 -2.95 50.03 -16.36
N HIS A 323 -2.42 48.91 -16.87
CA HIS A 323 -1.38 48.89 -17.92
C HIS A 323 -1.86 49.54 -19.22
N ARG A 324 -3.17 49.50 -19.50
CA ARG A 324 -3.76 50.12 -20.69
C ARG A 324 -4.20 51.57 -20.48
N SER A 325 -3.98 52.14 -19.29
CA SER A 325 -4.35 53.52 -19.00
C SER A 325 -3.58 54.51 -19.88
N ALA A 326 -4.22 55.61 -20.25
CA ALA A 326 -3.58 56.65 -21.05
C ALA A 326 -2.41 57.30 -20.31
N GLN A 327 -2.48 57.39 -18.98
CA GLN A 327 -1.41 57.97 -18.17
C GLN A 327 -0.16 57.10 -18.20
N PHE A 328 -0.28 55.79 -18.01
CA PHE A 328 0.87 54.90 -18.03
C PHE A 328 1.53 54.83 -19.41
N LYS A 329 0.73 54.84 -20.50
CA LYS A 329 1.26 54.93 -21.86
C LYS A 329 2.07 56.21 -22.08
N ARG A 330 1.56 57.36 -21.64
CA ARG A 330 2.30 58.64 -21.71
C ARG A 330 3.59 58.59 -20.90
N TRP A 331 3.57 57.94 -19.74
CA TRP A 331 4.78 57.77 -18.93
C TRP A 331 5.84 56.94 -19.68
N CYS A 332 5.44 55.83 -20.32
CA CYS A 332 6.36 55.04 -21.15
C CYS A 332 6.93 55.87 -22.32
N GLU A 333 6.08 56.62 -23.03
CA GLU A 333 6.48 57.49 -24.13
C GLU A 333 7.45 58.60 -23.68
N GLN A 334 7.23 59.19 -22.50
CA GLN A 334 8.08 60.24 -21.93
C GLN A 334 9.49 59.76 -21.57
N HIS A 335 9.64 58.47 -21.24
CA HIS A 335 10.91 57.88 -20.80
C HIS A 335 11.54 56.96 -21.85
N ASP A 336 11.08 57.00 -23.11
CA ASP A 336 11.58 56.15 -24.20
C ASP A 336 11.55 54.65 -23.86
N ILE A 337 10.48 54.21 -23.20
CA ILE A 337 10.28 52.82 -22.80
C ILE A 337 9.22 52.19 -23.72
N GLU A 338 9.58 51.09 -24.37
CA GLU A 338 8.66 50.36 -25.26
C GLU A 338 7.71 49.47 -24.45
N LEU A 339 6.40 49.71 -24.52
CA LEU A 339 5.41 48.87 -23.85
C LEU A 339 5.11 47.62 -24.68
N CYS A 340 5.43 46.45 -24.12
CA CYS A 340 5.17 45.14 -24.72
C CYS A 340 4.10 44.38 -23.93
N ASN A 341 3.04 43.93 -24.61
CA ASN A 341 2.02 43.07 -24.01
C ASN A 341 2.41 41.61 -24.21
N TRP A 342 2.39 40.86 -23.12
CA TRP A 342 2.69 39.44 -23.18
C TRP A 342 1.43 38.58 -23.42
N PRO A 343 1.60 37.30 -23.83
CA PRO A 343 0.48 36.39 -24.03
C PRO A 343 -0.14 35.94 -22.69
N GLY A 344 -1.45 36.09 -22.54
CA GLY A 344 -2.17 35.64 -21.34
C GLY A 344 -1.95 34.16 -20.99
N TYR A 345 -2.09 33.82 -19.70
CA TYR A 345 -1.85 32.48 -19.15
C TYR A 345 -0.41 31.94 -19.33
N SER A 346 0.58 32.82 -19.34
CA SER A 346 1.96 32.43 -19.68
C SER A 346 2.98 32.61 -18.57
N ALA A 347 2.59 32.57 -17.28
CA ALA A 347 3.41 32.94 -16.11
C ALA A 347 4.91 32.57 -16.18
N ASP A 348 5.25 31.45 -16.82
CA ASP A 348 6.62 30.98 -17.06
C ASP A 348 7.50 31.88 -17.97
N PHE A 349 6.91 32.80 -18.74
CA PHE A 349 7.62 33.77 -19.58
C PHE A 349 8.00 35.03 -18.78
N ASN A 350 7.54 35.18 -17.53
CA ASN A 350 7.78 36.37 -16.72
C ASN A 350 8.87 36.04 -15.70
N ALA A 351 10.00 36.74 -15.79
CA ALA A 351 11.14 36.48 -14.92
C ALA A 351 10.82 36.71 -13.44
N ILE A 352 9.90 37.62 -13.13
CA ILE A 352 9.55 37.94 -11.75
C ILE A 352 8.82 36.79 -11.05
N GLU A 353 8.09 35.94 -11.77
CA GLU A 353 7.44 34.75 -11.20
C GLU A 353 8.46 33.75 -10.65
N LEU A 354 9.63 33.64 -11.30
CA LEU A 354 10.77 32.86 -10.77
C LEU A 354 11.33 33.49 -9.49
N VAL A 355 11.42 34.82 -9.44
CA VAL A 355 11.87 35.57 -8.27
C VAL A 355 10.87 35.42 -7.11
N TRP A 356 9.57 35.53 -7.38
CA TRP A 356 8.51 35.30 -6.41
C TRP A 356 8.56 33.91 -5.80
N ASN A 357 8.86 32.89 -6.59
CA ASN A 357 9.05 31.54 -6.06
C ASN A 357 10.21 31.46 -5.05
N ILE A 358 11.30 32.19 -5.28
CA ILE A 358 12.45 32.25 -4.36
C ILE A 358 12.07 33.02 -3.10
N ILE A 359 11.47 34.21 -3.24
CA ILE A 359 11.02 35.06 -2.13
C ILE A 359 10.03 34.29 -1.24
N LYS A 360 9.02 33.65 -1.83
CA LYS A 360 8.03 32.83 -1.11
C LYS A 360 8.70 31.70 -0.31
N GLN A 361 9.73 31.05 -0.85
CA GLN A 361 10.46 30.00 -0.13
C GLN A 361 11.29 30.57 1.03
N GLN A 362 11.99 31.70 0.83
CA GLN A 362 12.78 32.33 1.88
C GLN A 362 11.90 32.84 3.04
N ILE A 363 10.77 33.50 2.73
CA ILE A 363 9.77 33.91 3.73
C ILE A 363 9.22 32.68 4.47
N LYS A 364 8.90 31.60 3.74
CA LYS A 364 8.39 30.38 4.36
C LYS A 364 9.40 29.74 5.31
N ASN A 365 10.69 29.78 4.97
CA ASN A 365 11.76 29.24 5.82
C ASN A 365 11.90 30.03 7.14
N LYS A 366 11.55 31.32 7.16
CA LYS A 366 11.45 32.13 8.39
C LYS A 366 10.24 31.76 9.26
N ASN A 367 9.30 30.97 8.74
CA ASN A 367 8.16 30.39 9.46
C ASN A 367 7.28 31.40 10.23
N PRO A 368 6.84 32.52 9.62
CA PRO A 368 6.05 33.54 10.32
C PRO A 368 4.73 32.99 10.84
N LYS A 369 4.32 33.42 12.04
CA LYS A 369 3.12 32.95 12.75
C LYS A 369 2.03 34.00 12.90
N SER A 370 2.37 35.27 12.72
CA SER A 370 1.47 36.42 12.81
C SER A 370 1.53 37.29 11.54
N GLN A 371 0.56 38.20 11.38
CA GLN A 371 0.55 39.18 10.28
C GLN A 371 1.83 40.05 10.30
N ARG A 372 2.19 40.56 11.47
CA ARG A 372 3.40 41.38 11.65
C ARG A 372 4.69 40.63 11.35
N GLU A 373 4.78 39.36 11.76
CA GLU A 373 5.94 38.52 11.41
C GLU A 373 6.01 38.25 9.90
N LEU A 374 4.86 38.09 9.23
CA LEU A 374 4.83 37.90 7.78
C LEU A 374 5.31 39.16 7.04
N GLU A 375 4.86 40.34 7.47
CA GLU A 375 5.29 41.63 6.92
C GLU A 375 6.79 41.85 7.13
N ASN A 376 7.30 41.68 8.36
CA ASN A 376 8.71 41.84 8.66
C ASN A 376 9.58 40.86 7.85
N ALA A 377 9.15 39.59 7.73
CA ALA A 377 9.87 38.60 6.95
C ALA A 377 9.89 38.94 5.46
N ALA A 378 8.80 39.51 4.93
CA ALA A 378 8.72 39.94 3.55
C ALA A 378 9.62 41.15 3.27
N ASP A 379 9.57 42.18 4.10
CA ASP A 379 10.41 43.37 3.97
C ASP A 379 11.90 43.00 4.04
N GLU A 380 12.28 42.13 4.99
CA GLU A 380 13.67 41.67 5.14
C GLU A 380 14.15 40.86 3.93
N VAL A 381 13.32 39.94 3.42
CA VAL A 381 13.68 39.11 2.25
C VAL A 381 13.75 39.95 0.98
N CYS A 382 12.80 40.86 0.78
CA CYS A 382 12.78 41.73 -0.39
C CYS A 382 13.94 42.72 -0.39
N GLY A 383 14.29 43.30 0.77
CA GLY A 383 15.40 44.24 0.88
C GLY A 383 16.80 43.61 0.80
N ASN A 384 16.93 42.31 1.05
CA ASN A 384 18.22 41.60 1.04
C ASN A 384 18.38 40.64 -0.15
N LEU A 385 17.57 40.76 -1.20
CA LEU A 385 17.67 39.89 -2.36
C LEU A 385 18.97 40.16 -3.13
N SER A 386 19.76 39.14 -3.43
CA SER A 386 20.97 39.33 -4.22
C SER A 386 20.61 39.64 -5.68
N LEU A 387 21.19 40.69 -6.27
CA LEU A 387 21.01 41.03 -7.69
C LEU A 387 21.36 39.85 -8.63
N ASN A 388 22.33 39.02 -8.25
CA ASN A 388 22.69 37.80 -8.99
C ASN A 388 21.53 36.82 -9.14
N VAL A 389 20.62 36.76 -8.17
CA VAL A 389 19.41 35.92 -8.22
C VAL A 389 18.46 36.44 -9.30
N VAL A 390 18.23 37.76 -9.33
CA VAL A 390 17.38 38.42 -10.34
C VAL A 390 17.93 38.20 -11.74
N GLN A 391 19.23 38.46 -11.94
CA GLN A 391 19.91 38.24 -13.22
C GLN A 391 19.85 36.78 -13.68
N SER A 392 19.95 35.82 -12.75
CA SER A 392 19.81 34.39 -13.03
C SER A 392 18.39 34.04 -13.49
N CYS A 393 17.36 34.61 -12.86
CA CYS A 393 15.96 34.44 -13.27
C CYS A 393 15.71 35.01 -14.67
N ILE A 394 16.16 36.25 -14.94
CA ILE A 394 16.04 36.88 -16.28
C ILE A 394 16.69 36.01 -17.37
N LYS A 395 17.91 35.51 -17.12
CA LYS A 395 18.59 34.58 -18.06
C LYS A 395 17.83 33.27 -18.28
N LYS A 396 17.17 32.73 -17.25
CA LYS A 396 16.37 31.51 -17.37
C LYS A 396 15.15 31.76 -18.26
N THR A 397 14.50 32.91 -18.13
CA THR A 397 13.36 33.29 -18.98
C THR A 397 13.73 33.32 -20.46
N GLN A 398 14.92 33.82 -20.82
CA GLN A 398 15.39 33.74 -22.22
C GLN A 398 15.41 32.31 -22.77
N ARG A 399 15.84 31.35 -21.94
CA ARG A 399 15.89 29.93 -22.33
C ARG A 399 14.49 29.36 -22.51
N VAL A 400 13.51 29.84 -21.73
CA VAL A 400 12.10 29.44 -21.90
C VAL A 400 11.59 29.89 -23.27
N TYR A 401 11.87 31.13 -23.69
CA TYR A 401 11.48 31.61 -25.02
C TYR A 401 12.09 30.73 -26.12
N SER A 402 13.40 30.49 -26.08
CA SER A 402 14.08 29.62 -27.04
C SER A 402 13.52 28.19 -27.03
N HIS A 403 13.17 27.67 -25.85
CA HIS A 403 12.63 26.33 -25.73
C HIS A 403 11.22 26.21 -26.34
N VAL A 404 10.36 27.21 -26.11
CA VAL A 404 9.04 27.25 -26.75
C VAL A 404 9.17 27.28 -28.26
N VAL A 405 10.06 28.11 -28.82
CA VAL A 405 10.29 28.13 -30.28
C VAL A 405 10.78 26.77 -30.80
N SER A 406 11.63 26.05 -30.04
CA SER A 406 12.14 24.73 -30.45
C SER A 406 11.15 23.56 -30.29
N SER A 407 10.05 23.76 -29.54
CA SER A 407 9.10 22.70 -29.21
C SER A 407 7.89 22.65 -30.15
N TYR A 408 7.80 23.60 -31.07
CA TYR A 408 6.83 23.69 -32.17
C TYR A 408 7.59 23.49 -33.47
#